data_AF-A0A965WX83-F1
#
_entry.id   AF-A0A965WX83-F1
#
_cell.length_a   1.000
_cell.length_b   1.000
_cell.length_c   1.000
_cell.angle_alpha   90.00
_cell.angle_beta   90.00
_cell.angle_gamma   90.00
#
_symmetry.space_group_name_H-M   'P 1'
#
loop_
_entity.id
_entity.type
_entity.pdbx_description
1 polymer ?
#
loop_
_entity_poly.entity_id
_entity_poly.type
_entity_poly.pdbx_seq_one_letter_code
_entity_poly.pdbx_strand_id
1 'polypeptide(L)'
;MFEPIHNQKTCPKERGSYGKHGSIAANGCGAIAVYNACLMLGYPVPANEIFPVLGKSALLGGRMGTNPFALRRYLKGRGIRLHTYWQTASIKRHEAYIVLYIFRRGCRLFGHYIALAPQGKGFMALNDGAGGQPRRYEALSDIKKIHGALFLWILGLR
;
A
#
# COMPACT_ATOMS: atom_id res chain seq x y z
N MET A 1 -17.65 -11.54 -5.30
CA MET A 1 -17.65 -10.48 -4.27
C MET A 1 -16.19 -10.11 -4.02
N PHE A 2 -15.86 -8.82 -4.02
CA PHE A 2 -14.49 -8.38 -3.79
C PHE A 2 -14.32 -8.02 -2.31
N GLU A 3 -13.47 -8.76 -1.62
CA GLU A 3 -13.20 -8.53 -0.19
C GLU A 3 -11.84 -7.84 0.00
N PRO A 4 -11.71 -6.92 0.97
CA PRO A 4 -10.43 -6.31 1.29
C PRO A 4 -9.41 -7.34 1.78
N ILE A 5 -8.16 -7.17 1.37
CA ILE A 5 -7.05 -8.00 1.84
C ILE A 5 -6.42 -7.30 3.05
N HIS A 6 -6.73 -7.79 4.25
CA HIS A 6 -6.20 -7.22 5.48
C HIS A 6 -4.85 -7.80 5.90
N ASN A 7 -4.61 -9.09 5.62
CA ASN A 7 -3.35 -9.76 5.95
C ASN A 7 -2.62 -10.17 4.69
N GLN A 8 -1.48 -9.54 4.37
CA GLN A 8 -0.71 -9.99 3.21
C GLN A 8 -0.24 -11.45 3.31
N LYS A 9 -0.07 -11.99 4.53
CA LYS A 9 0.42 -13.36 4.74
C LYS A 9 -0.56 -14.45 4.31
N THR A 10 -1.81 -14.11 4.04
CA THR A 10 -2.81 -15.04 3.48
C THR A 10 -2.73 -15.14 1.95
N CYS A 11 -1.96 -14.26 1.31
CA CYS A 11 -1.73 -14.29 -0.13
C CYS A 11 -0.73 -15.41 -0.53
N PRO A 12 -0.61 -15.71 -1.83
CA PRO A 12 0.36 -16.68 -2.35
C PRO A 12 1.78 -16.46 -1.82
N LYS A 13 2.42 -17.55 -1.38
CA LYS A 13 3.75 -17.55 -0.74
C LYS A 13 4.85 -18.04 -1.67
N GLU A 14 4.46 -18.57 -2.82
CA GLU A 14 5.35 -19.17 -3.82
C GLU A 14 6.29 -18.10 -4.35
N ARG A 15 7.58 -18.41 -4.35
CA ARG A 15 8.58 -17.58 -5.02
C ARG A 15 8.23 -17.49 -6.51
N GLY A 16 8.25 -16.28 -7.06
CA GLY A 16 7.82 -16.05 -8.45
C GLY A 16 6.42 -15.46 -8.55
N SER A 17 5.59 -15.59 -7.50
CA SER A 17 4.24 -15.00 -7.48
C SER A 17 4.26 -13.47 -7.47
N TYR A 18 5.37 -12.84 -7.09
CA TYR A 18 5.55 -11.39 -7.15
C TYR A 18 6.97 -11.00 -7.59
N GLY A 19 7.18 -10.95 -8.90
CA GLY A 19 8.50 -10.82 -9.51
C GLY A 19 9.30 -12.14 -9.42
N LYS A 20 10.47 -12.20 -10.07
CA LYS A 20 11.29 -13.43 -10.20
C LYS A 20 11.74 -14.03 -8.85
N HIS A 21 11.79 -13.22 -7.79
CA HIS A 21 12.41 -13.58 -6.52
C HIS A 21 11.53 -13.34 -5.29
N GLY A 22 10.45 -12.58 -5.43
CA GLY A 22 9.53 -12.29 -4.34
C GLY A 22 8.31 -13.21 -4.34
N SER A 23 7.50 -13.06 -3.30
CA SER A 23 6.13 -13.59 -3.24
C SER A 23 5.15 -12.49 -2.85
N ILE A 24 3.87 -12.68 -3.15
CA ILE A 24 2.85 -11.68 -2.77
C ILE A 24 2.82 -11.53 -1.25
N ALA A 25 2.87 -12.64 -0.51
CA ALA A 25 2.86 -12.64 0.95
C ALA A 25 4.03 -11.90 1.61
N ALA A 26 5.20 -11.87 0.97
CA ALA A 26 6.39 -11.22 1.51
C ALA A 26 6.61 -9.80 0.96
N ASN A 27 6.24 -9.55 -0.29
CA ASN A 27 6.69 -8.38 -1.05
C ASN A 27 5.57 -7.62 -1.77
N GLY A 28 4.34 -8.15 -1.75
CA GLY A 28 3.19 -7.61 -2.48
C GLY A 28 2.46 -6.45 -1.80
N CYS A 29 2.97 -5.90 -0.68
CA CYS A 29 2.26 -4.88 0.11
C CYS A 29 1.75 -3.69 -0.72
N GLY A 30 2.53 -3.22 -1.69
CA GLY A 30 2.12 -2.12 -2.58
C GLY A 30 0.99 -2.49 -3.54
N ALA A 31 1.02 -3.70 -4.09
CA ALA A 31 -0.07 -4.19 -4.94
C ALA A 31 -1.35 -4.47 -4.16
N ILE A 32 -1.23 -4.97 -2.93
CA ILE A 32 -2.35 -5.13 -2.00
C ILE A 32 -2.94 -3.76 -1.63
N ALA A 33 -2.10 -2.76 -1.36
CA ALA A 33 -2.57 -1.41 -1.10
C ALA A 33 -3.32 -0.81 -2.29
N VAL A 34 -2.87 -1.06 -3.53
CA VAL A 34 -3.60 -0.68 -4.75
C VAL A 34 -4.95 -1.39 -4.84
N TYR A 35 -4.99 -2.71 -4.64
CA TYR A 35 -6.23 -3.49 -4.66
C TYR A 35 -7.24 -2.94 -3.65
N ASN A 36 -6.83 -2.74 -2.40
CA ASN A 36 -7.67 -2.20 -1.35
C ASN A 36 -8.13 -0.76 -1.65
N ALA A 37 -7.25 0.08 -2.21
CA ALA A 37 -7.64 1.44 -2.57
C ALA A 37 -8.64 1.47 -3.74
N CYS A 38 -8.48 0.63 -4.75
CA CYS A 38 -9.46 0.46 -5.84
C CYS A 38 -10.84 0.05 -5.29
N LEU A 39 -10.87 -0.86 -4.30
CA LEU A 39 -12.12 -1.22 -3.62
C LEU A 39 -12.75 -0.03 -2.89
N MET A 40 -11.96 0.74 -2.14
CA MET A 40 -12.43 1.92 -1.41
C MET A 40 -13.00 3.00 -2.33
N LEU A 41 -12.47 3.12 -3.54
CA LEU A 41 -12.95 4.06 -4.56
C LEU A 41 -14.23 3.58 -5.28
N GLY A 42 -14.74 2.39 -4.97
CA GLY A 42 -15.89 1.82 -5.67
C GLY A 42 -15.58 1.28 -7.06
N TYR A 43 -14.30 1.15 -7.43
CA TYR A 43 -13.83 0.59 -8.70
C TYR A 43 -13.01 -0.68 -8.45
N PRO A 44 -13.64 -1.79 -7.98
CA PRO A 44 -12.93 -3.02 -7.70
C PRO A 44 -12.18 -3.53 -8.94
N VAL A 45 -10.92 -3.87 -8.77
CA VAL A 45 -10.09 -4.50 -9.81
C VAL A 45 -9.63 -5.85 -9.30
N PRO A 46 -9.77 -6.94 -10.08
CA PRO A 46 -9.28 -8.26 -9.69
C PRO A 46 -7.80 -8.28 -9.31
N ALA A 47 -7.48 -8.99 -8.22
CA ALA A 47 -6.11 -9.14 -7.74
C ALA A 47 -5.19 -9.80 -8.79
N ASN A 48 -5.72 -10.74 -9.58
CA ASN A 48 -5.02 -11.39 -10.69
C ASN A 48 -4.74 -10.43 -11.88
N GLU A 49 -5.33 -9.24 -11.94
CA GLU A 49 -4.94 -8.19 -12.88
C GLU A 49 -3.87 -7.26 -12.30
N ILE A 50 -3.98 -6.91 -11.01
CA ILE A 50 -3.05 -5.98 -10.36
C ILE A 50 -1.68 -6.65 -10.12
N PHE A 51 -1.68 -7.84 -9.52
CA PHE A 51 -0.47 -8.47 -8.99
C PHE A 51 0.56 -8.80 -10.07
N PRO A 52 0.19 -9.37 -11.24
CA PRO A 52 1.16 -9.63 -12.29
C PRO A 52 1.75 -8.35 -12.89
N VAL A 53 0.95 -7.29 -13.03
CA VAL A 53 1.41 -6.02 -13.62
C VAL A 53 2.41 -5.32 -12.70
N LEU A 54 2.08 -5.18 -11.41
CA LEU A 54 2.98 -4.56 -10.45
C LEU A 54 4.16 -5.47 -10.08
N GLY A 55 3.96 -6.79 -10.06
CA GLY A 55 4.99 -7.79 -9.82
C GLY A 55 6.09 -7.79 -10.90
N LYS A 56 5.73 -7.60 -12.18
CA LYS A 56 6.70 -7.45 -13.29
C LYS A 56 7.63 -6.26 -13.12
N SER A 57 7.18 -5.20 -12.45
CA SER A 57 7.96 -3.99 -12.18
C SER A 57 8.47 -3.91 -10.73
N ALA A 58 8.37 -5.00 -9.96
CA ALA A 58 8.79 -5.03 -8.57
C ALA A 58 10.31 -4.83 -8.43
N LEU A 59 10.72 -4.13 -7.38
CA LEU A 59 12.11 -3.74 -7.16
C LEU A 59 13.00 -4.97 -6.93
N LEU A 60 14.16 -5.00 -7.59
CA LEU A 60 15.11 -6.13 -7.57
C LEU A 60 14.43 -7.49 -7.81
N GLY A 61 13.52 -7.52 -8.80
CA GLY A 61 12.77 -8.73 -9.15
C GLY A 61 11.84 -9.22 -8.05
N GLY A 62 11.37 -8.33 -7.16
CA GLY A 62 10.46 -8.66 -6.06
C GLY A 62 11.11 -8.64 -4.68
N ARG A 63 12.45 -8.65 -4.56
CA ARG A 63 13.13 -8.70 -3.25
C ARG A 63 12.85 -7.47 -2.36
N MET A 64 12.64 -6.31 -2.97
CA MET A 64 12.40 -5.05 -2.26
C MET A 64 10.94 -4.57 -2.37
N GLY A 65 10.03 -5.45 -2.81
CA GLY A 65 8.61 -5.13 -2.93
C GLY A 65 8.27 -4.24 -4.12
N THR A 66 7.22 -3.44 -3.97
CA THR A 66 6.57 -2.76 -5.09
C THR A 66 7.27 -1.44 -5.45
N ASN A 67 7.52 -1.24 -6.74
CA ASN A 67 8.10 0.00 -7.25
C ASN A 67 7.08 1.15 -7.18
N PRO A 68 7.36 2.25 -6.46
CA PRO A 68 6.44 3.39 -6.30
C PRO A 68 6.06 4.04 -7.63
N PHE A 69 6.99 4.13 -8.59
CA PHE A 69 6.72 4.74 -9.89
C PHE A 69 5.81 3.86 -10.75
N ALA A 70 6.02 2.54 -10.74
CA ALA A 70 5.17 1.60 -11.44
C ALA A 70 3.74 1.59 -10.86
N LEU A 71 3.63 1.64 -9.52
CA LEU A 71 2.36 1.77 -8.80
C LEU A 71 1.60 3.04 -9.23
N ARG A 72 2.28 4.20 -9.26
CA ARG A 72 1.64 5.45 -9.73
C ARG A 72 1.21 5.38 -11.18
N ARG A 73 2.04 4.84 -12.06
CA ARG A 73 1.71 4.69 -13.48
C ARG A 73 0.48 3.80 -13.66
N TYR A 74 0.40 2.70 -12.89
CA TYR A 74 -0.74 1.79 -12.90
C TYR A 74 -2.05 2.50 -12.53
N LEU A 75 -2.06 3.23 -11.42
CA LEU A 75 -3.25 3.97 -10.97
C LEU A 75 -3.66 5.06 -11.97
N LYS A 76 -2.70 5.85 -12.47
CA LYS A 76 -2.99 6.87 -13.51
C LYS A 76 -3.54 6.25 -14.79
N GLY A 77 -3.00 5.11 -15.21
CA GLY A 77 -3.48 4.37 -16.38
C GLY A 77 -4.91 3.85 -16.24
N ARG A 78 -5.47 3.85 -15.03
CA ARG A 78 -6.88 3.53 -14.74
C ARG A 78 -7.76 4.77 -14.57
N GLY A 79 -7.25 5.95 -14.91
CA GLY A 79 -7.99 7.21 -14.76
C GLY A 79 -8.06 7.74 -13.33
N ILE A 80 -7.41 7.08 -12.36
CA ILE A 80 -7.42 7.53 -10.95
C ILE A 80 -6.53 8.78 -10.82
N ARG A 81 -7.09 9.85 -10.26
CA ARG A 81 -6.38 11.11 -10.02
C ARG A 81 -5.57 11.00 -8.74
N LEU A 82 -4.29 11.35 -8.83
CA LEU A 82 -3.34 11.21 -7.73
C LEU A 82 -2.85 12.57 -7.24
N HIS A 83 -2.91 12.77 -5.92
CA HIS A 83 -2.25 13.87 -5.23
C HIS A 83 -1.12 13.33 -4.37
N THR A 84 0.09 13.80 -4.58
CA THR A 84 1.27 13.34 -3.84
C THR A 84 1.56 14.28 -2.68
N TYR A 85 1.73 13.70 -1.50
CA TYR A 85 2.19 14.39 -0.30
C TYR A 85 3.44 13.70 0.23
N TRP A 86 4.29 14.51 0.85
CA TRP A 86 5.48 14.05 1.55
C TRP A 86 5.29 14.34 3.03
N GLN A 87 5.58 13.36 3.88
CA GLN A 87 5.34 13.46 5.32
C GLN A 87 3.87 13.81 5.63
N THR A 88 3.61 14.42 6.78
CA THR A 88 2.28 14.78 7.25
C THR A 88 1.97 16.26 7.04
N ALA A 89 2.39 16.82 5.90
CA ALA A 89 2.04 18.19 5.51
C ALA A 89 0.51 18.38 5.47
N SER A 90 -0.02 19.58 5.26
CA SER A 90 -1.48 19.79 5.17
C SER A 90 -2.11 18.95 4.04
N ILE A 91 -2.65 17.78 4.39
CA ILE A 91 -3.19 16.81 3.43
C ILE A 91 -4.67 17.11 3.23
N LYS A 92 -5.08 17.32 1.98
CA LYS A 92 -6.49 17.48 1.64
C LYS A 92 -7.20 16.13 1.81
N ARG A 93 -8.50 16.16 2.13
CA ARG A 93 -9.31 14.93 2.19
C ARG A 93 -9.47 14.33 0.78
N HIS A 94 -9.25 13.03 0.66
CA HIS A 94 -9.41 12.21 -0.55
C HIS A 94 -10.28 10.99 -0.22
N GLU A 95 -10.76 10.27 -1.23
CA GLU A 95 -11.65 9.11 -1.05
C GLU A 95 -10.88 7.89 -0.52
N ALA A 96 -9.64 7.74 -0.96
CA ALA A 96 -8.71 6.74 -0.45
C ALA A 96 -7.28 7.29 -0.43
N TYR A 97 -6.40 6.63 0.32
CA TYR A 97 -4.98 6.91 0.31
C TYR A 97 -4.15 5.63 0.19
N ILE A 98 -2.97 5.75 -0.40
CA ILE A 98 -1.90 4.77 -0.29
C ILE A 98 -0.72 5.44 0.38
N VAL A 99 -0.22 4.84 1.46
CA VAL A 99 0.94 5.33 2.19
C VAL A 99 2.07 4.33 2.09
N LEU A 100 3.23 4.75 1.60
CA LEU A 100 4.49 4.08 1.81
C LEU A 100 5.18 4.72 3.01
N TYR A 101 5.42 3.95 4.07
CA TYR A 101 6.23 4.41 5.19
C TYR A 101 7.55 3.65 5.22
N ILE A 102 8.64 4.41 5.44
CA ILE A 102 10.00 3.88 5.54
C ILE A 102 10.44 3.96 6.99
N PHE A 103 10.95 2.84 7.50
CA PHE A 103 11.38 2.69 8.89
C PHE A 103 12.70 1.93 8.95
N ARG A 104 13.38 2.01 10.09
CA ARG A 104 14.68 1.37 10.30
C ARG A 104 14.55 0.22 11.29
N ARG A 105 15.16 -0.93 11.00
CA ARG A 105 15.41 -2.00 11.97
C ARG A 105 16.90 -2.34 11.95
N GLY A 106 17.59 -2.08 13.06
CA GLY A 106 19.06 -2.12 13.11
C GLY A 106 19.66 -1.12 12.12
N CYS A 107 20.58 -1.56 11.26
CA CYS A 107 21.22 -0.73 10.25
C CYS A 107 20.50 -0.73 8.88
N ARG A 108 19.36 -1.42 8.75
CA ARG A 108 18.65 -1.59 7.47
C ARG A 108 17.36 -0.79 7.42
N LEU A 109 17.09 -0.20 6.24
CA LEU A 109 15.82 0.47 5.93
C LEU A 109 14.83 -0.52 5.32
N PHE A 110 13.58 -0.40 5.73
CA PHE A 110 12.45 -1.18 5.25
C PHE A 110 11.33 -0.24 4.84
N GLY A 111 10.52 -0.66 3.87
CA GLY A 111 9.35 0.06 3.43
C GLY A 111 8.11 -0.82 3.51
N HIS A 112 6.98 -0.24 3.90
CA HIS A 112 5.70 -0.92 3.88
C HIS A 112 4.62 -0.02 3.30
N TYR A 113 3.78 -0.61 2.45
CA TYR A 113 2.63 0.08 1.88
C TYR A 113 1.36 -0.30 2.62
N ILE A 114 0.49 0.67 2.84
CA ILE A 114 -0.85 0.50 3.42
C ILE A 114 -1.88 1.29 2.62
N ALA A 115 -3.12 0.80 2.60
CA ALA A 115 -4.27 1.55 2.08
C ALA A 115 -5.05 2.17 3.25
N LEU A 116 -5.52 3.41 3.09
CA LEU A 116 -6.32 4.10 4.09
C LEU A 116 -7.65 4.57 3.50
N ALA A 117 -8.74 4.34 4.22
CA ALA A 117 -10.03 4.97 3.98
C ALA A 117 -10.27 6.06 5.04
N PRO A 118 -10.74 7.27 4.68
CA PRO A 118 -11.19 8.24 5.65
C PRO A 118 -12.37 7.69 6.47
N GLN A 119 -12.32 7.82 7.80
CA GLN A 119 -13.40 7.39 8.70
C GLN A 119 -13.62 8.45 9.78
N GLY A 120 -14.73 9.18 9.69
CA GLY A 120 -14.96 10.35 10.55
C GLY A 120 -13.81 11.35 10.45
N LYS A 121 -13.21 11.70 11.59
CA LYS A 121 -12.04 12.59 11.68
C LYS A 121 -10.69 11.90 11.38
N GLY A 122 -10.65 10.57 11.40
CA GLY A 122 -9.43 9.78 11.22
C GLY A 122 -9.42 8.93 9.96
N PHE A 123 -8.69 7.83 10.02
CA PHE A 123 -8.43 6.91 8.92
C PHE A 123 -8.51 5.45 9.40
N MET A 124 -9.10 4.59 8.58
CA MET A 124 -9.03 3.15 8.73
C MET A 124 -7.99 2.60 7.76
N ALA A 125 -6.95 1.97 8.31
CA ALA A 125 -5.87 1.36 7.55
C ALA A 125 -6.09 -0.12 7.34
N LEU A 126 -5.89 -0.55 6.09
CA LEU A 126 -5.84 -1.95 5.72
C LEU A 126 -4.39 -2.35 5.48
N ASN A 127 -4.13 -3.66 5.57
CA ASN A 127 -2.81 -4.26 5.32
C ASN A 127 -1.64 -3.65 6.11
N ASP A 128 -1.91 -3.12 7.31
CA ASP A 128 -0.96 -2.43 8.19
C ASP A 128 -0.45 -3.29 9.37
N GLY A 129 -1.28 -4.19 9.90
CA GLY A 129 -0.98 -4.98 11.09
C GLY A 129 -0.36 -6.36 10.81
N ALA A 130 0.52 -6.84 11.70
CA ALA A 130 1.13 -8.17 11.62
C ALA A 130 0.13 -9.35 11.67
N GLY A 131 -1.07 -9.12 12.23
CA GLY A 131 -2.18 -10.06 12.30
C GLY A 131 -3.30 -9.81 11.27
N GLY A 132 -3.15 -8.79 10.42
CA GLY A 132 -4.16 -8.44 9.42
C GLY A 132 -5.49 -7.97 9.97
N GLN A 133 -5.50 -7.34 11.15
CA GLN A 133 -6.65 -6.57 11.59
C GLN A 133 -6.54 -5.14 11.03
N PRO A 134 -7.64 -4.52 10.58
CA PRO A 134 -7.66 -3.10 10.28
C PRO A 134 -7.16 -2.28 11.47
N ARG A 135 -6.40 -1.21 11.21
CA ARG A 135 -5.92 -0.29 12.25
C ARG A 135 -6.53 1.09 12.05
N ARG A 136 -7.08 1.66 13.11
CA ARG A 136 -7.51 3.05 13.11
C ARG A 136 -6.36 3.99 13.46
N TYR A 137 -6.27 5.09 12.74
CA TYR A 137 -5.40 6.23 13.00
C TYR A 137 -6.25 7.49 13.16
N GLU A 138 -5.99 8.32 14.17
CA GLU A 138 -6.70 9.60 14.31
C GLU A 138 -6.08 10.66 13.39
N ALA A 139 -4.78 10.57 13.12
CA ALA A 139 -4.08 11.40 12.15
C ALA A 139 -2.98 10.61 11.41
N LEU A 140 -2.57 11.09 10.23
CA LEU A 140 -1.48 10.47 9.45
C LEU A 140 -0.12 10.51 10.20
N SER A 141 0.05 11.42 11.16
CA SER A 141 1.22 11.46 12.04
C SER A 141 1.30 10.28 13.01
N ASP A 142 0.18 9.61 13.28
CA ASP A 142 0.17 8.41 14.12
C ASP A 142 0.92 7.26 13.45
N ILE A 143 0.95 7.19 12.10
CA ILE A 143 1.73 6.20 11.35
C ILE A 143 3.22 6.34 11.71
N LYS A 144 3.73 7.57 11.80
CA LYS A 144 5.14 7.81 12.17
C LYS A 144 5.41 7.38 13.61
N LYS A 145 4.52 7.73 14.54
CA LYS A 145 4.66 7.42 15.97
C LYS A 145 4.62 5.91 16.22
N ILE A 146 3.63 5.23 15.65
CA ILE A 146 3.37 3.80 15.88
C ILE A 146 4.44 2.93 15.22
N HIS A 147 4.84 3.24 13.98
CA HIS A 147 5.79 2.40 13.23
C HIS A 147 7.24 2.88 13.30
N GLY A 148 7.52 3.97 14.03
CA GLY A 148 8.83 4.62 14.02
C GLY A 148 9.26 5.04 12.61
N ALA A 149 8.31 5.47 11.78
CA ALA A 149 8.59 5.79 10.38
C ALA A 149 9.41 7.08 10.27
N LEU A 150 10.54 6.97 9.58
CA LEU A 150 11.42 8.09 9.24
C LEU A 150 10.81 8.94 8.13
N PHE A 151 10.11 8.29 7.20
CA PHE A 151 9.56 8.92 6.02
C PHE A 151 8.19 8.37 5.66
N LEU A 152 7.30 9.27 5.25
CA LEU A 152 6.03 8.92 4.63
C LEU A 152 5.98 9.49 3.21
N TRP A 153 5.58 8.65 2.28
CA TRP A 153 5.13 9.05 0.97
C TRP A 153 3.66 8.68 0.81
N ILE A 154 2.84 9.67 0.53
CA ILE A 154 1.39 9.55 0.61
C ILE A 154 0.79 9.91 -0.74
N LEU A 155 -0.04 9.03 -1.26
CA LEU A 155 -0.88 9.28 -2.42
C LEU A 155 -2.32 9.43 -1.92
N GLY A 156 -2.95 10.56 -2.21
CA GLY A 156 -4.41 10.72 -2.13
C GLY A 156 -5.05 10.43 -3.48
N LEU A 157 -6.16 9.67 -3.47
CA LEU A 157 -6.82 9.12 -4.65
C LEU A 157 -8.26 9.65 -4.79
N ARG A 158 -8.65 9.98 -6.02
CA ARG A 158 -9.98 10.49 -6.46
C ARG A 158 -10.22 10.19 -7.96
#